data_AF-A0A174LDJ4-F1
#
_entry.id   AF-A0A174LDJ4-F1
#
_cell.length_a   1.000
_cell.length_b   1.000
_cell.length_c   1.000
_cell.angle_alpha   90.00
_cell.angle_beta   90.00
_cell.angle_gamma   90.00
#
_symmetry.space_group_name_H-M   'P 1'
#
loop_
_entity.id
_entity.type
_entity.pdbx_description
1 polymer ?
#
loop_
_entity_poly.entity_id
_entity_poly.type
_entity_poly.pdbx_seq_one_letter_code
_entity_poly.pdbx_strand_id
1 'polypeptide(L)'
;MNATFNLKRFLLLEQYKRNETGRHLLWSAAVVSFICILCILYDINRGGSYYGKHTSATEFSRYVLWFILMAPCLLETNFSKHSSTLDILLPASAFEKFLHIWIKYLLLLPLFCSLLIACLKGLLSLSGSEFLQYFATHITMFRIHNTQILTYVILHASAFIGYFAFSRQVLLKSFTIFVGSIAVCIGIVTFVASLMPEARADGYWMDNIATWPHTSYPLSAGAQAIVTFCNYAAPISVLLGSWASSYFLLKEKQL
;
A
#
# COMPACT_ATOMS: atom_id res chain seq x y z
N MET A 1 34.76 -4.24 -1.64
CA MET A 1 33.88 -3.11 -2.00
C MET A 1 33.84 -2.16 -0.81
N ASN A 2 34.15 -0.87 -0.95
CA ASN A 2 34.18 0.08 0.18
C ASN A 2 32.80 0.14 0.85
N ALA A 3 32.75 -0.25 2.12
CA ALA A 3 31.55 -0.28 2.97
C ALA A 3 31.10 1.11 3.42
N THR A 4 31.88 2.16 3.13
CA THR A 4 31.55 3.54 3.47
C THR A 4 30.61 4.15 2.44
N PHE A 5 29.61 4.88 2.94
CA PHE A 5 28.68 5.65 2.11
C PHE A 5 29.44 6.75 1.35
N ASN A 6 29.10 6.95 0.08
CA ASN A 6 29.67 8.01 -0.74
C ASN A 6 28.56 8.71 -1.54
N LEU A 7 28.37 10.00 -1.27
CA LEU A 7 27.32 10.80 -1.91
C LEU A 7 27.45 10.86 -3.44
N LYS A 8 28.67 11.01 -3.97
CA LYS A 8 28.88 11.08 -5.43
C LYS A 8 28.46 9.76 -6.10
N ARG A 9 28.77 8.64 -5.46
CA ARG A 9 28.40 7.30 -5.92
C ARG A 9 26.90 7.08 -5.87
N PHE A 10 26.26 7.54 -4.79
CA PHE A 10 24.81 7.50 -4.64
C PHE A 10 24.10 8.34 -5.72
N LEU A 11 24.57 9.56 -6.00
CA LEU A 11 23.99 10.40 -7.05
C LEU A 11 24.13 9.79 -8.46
N LEU A 12 25.25 9.11 -8.73
CA LEU A 12 25.43 8.37 -9.99
C LEU A 12 24.46 7.18 -10.08
N LEU A 13 24.22 6.48 -8.97
CA LEU A 13 23.22 5.42 -8.90
C LEU A 13 21.82 5.94 -9.24
N GLU A 14 21.42 7.08 -8.66
CA GLU A 14 20.13 7.74 -8.96
C GLU A 14 20.03 8.13 -10.45
N GLN A 15 21.10 8.70 -11.02
CA GLN A 15 21.12 9.06 -12.44
C GLN A 15 20.96 7.83 -13.33
N TYR A 16 21.65 6.74 -13.00
CA TYR A 16 21.57 5.49 -13.75
C TYR A 16 20.17 4.87 -13.69
N LYS A 17 19.54 4.88 -12.51
CA LYS A 17 18.20 4.33 -12.26
C LYS A 17 17.06 5.29 -12.61
N ARG A 18 17.36 6.51 -13.07
CA ARG A 18 16.35 7.56 -13.34
C ARG A 18 15.26 7.11 -14.32
N ASN A 19 15.63 6.40 -15.39
CA ASN A 19 14.66 5.93 -16.38
C ASN A 19 13.71 4.86 -15.81
N GLU A 20 14.26 3.96 -14.98
CA GLU A 20 13.47 2.95 -14.28
C GLU A 20 12.50 3.61 -13.28
N THR A 21 12.99 4.54 -12.46
CA THR A 21 12.15 5.33 -11.55
C THR A 21 11.07 6.10 -12.31
N GLY A 22 11.39 6.75 -13.42
CA GLY A 22 10.42 7.43 -14.27
C GLY A 22 9.32 6.51 -14.79
N ARG A 23 9.69 5.30 -15.24
CA ARG A 23 8.72 4.28 -15.65
C ARG A 23 7.81 3.86 -14.49
N HIS A 24 8.35 3.71 -13.28
CA HIS A 24 7.55 3.32 -12.10
C HIS A 24 6.56 4.42 -11.71
N LEU A 25 6.96 5.70 -11.78
CA LEU A 25 6.05 6.83 -11.57
C LEU A 25 4.93 6.86 -12.62
N LEU A 26 5.24 6.56 -13.88
CA LEU A 26 4.24 6.48 -14.95
C LEU A 26 3.24 5.34 -14.72
N TRP A 27 3.71 4.14 -14.34
CA TRP A 27 2.83 3.04 -13.95
C TRP A 27 1.96 3.41 -12.75
N SER A 28 2.52 4.08 -11.74
CA SER A 28 1.75 4.57 -10.60
C SER A 28 0.68 5.57 -11.01
N ALA A 29 0.97 6.49 -11.94
CA ALA A 29 -0.03 7.42 -12.47
C ALA A 29 -1.19 6.68 -13.15
N ALA A 30 -0.88 5.64 -13.94
CA ALA A 30 -1.89 4.80 -14.57
C ALA A 30 -2.74 4.05 -13.54
N VAL A 31 -2.12 3.43 -12.52
CA VAL A 31 -2.83 2.70 -11.47
C VAL A 31 -3.73 3.63 -10.65
N VAL A 32 -3.23 4.79 -10.20
CA VAL A 32 -4.04 5.73 -9.41
C VAL A 32 -5.20 6.28 -10.23
N SER A 33 -4.98 6.59 -11.51
CA SER A 33 -6.06 7.03 -12.41
C SER A 33 -7.09 5.92 -12.62
N PHE A 34 -6.65 4.66 -12.77
CA PHE A 34 -7.53 3.51 -12.89
C PHE A 34 -8.37 3.27 -11.63
N ILE A 35 -7.77 3.36 -10.43
CA ILE A 35 -8.51 3.29 -9.16
C ILE A 35 -9.56 4.41 -9.09
N CYS A 36 -9.21 5.63 -9.49
CA CYS A 36 -10.15 6.76 -9.53
C CYS A 36 -11.36 6.46 -10.44
N ILE A 37 -11.10 5.97 -11.65
CA ILE A 37 -12.15 5.58 -12.61
C ILE A 37 -13.02 4.45 -12.03
N LEU A 38 -12.44 3.45 -11.38
CA LEU A 38 -13.20 2.36 -10.74
C LEU A 38 -14.11 2.88 -9.62
N CYS A 39 -13.65 3.81 -8.79
CA CYS A 39 -14.49 4.45 -7.78
C CYS A 39 -15.67 5.19 -8.41
N ILE A 40 -15.42 5.97 -9.47
CA ILE A 40 -16.46 6.67 -10.22
C ILE A 40 -17.48 5.68 -10.82
N LEU A 41 -17.00 4.63 -11.49
CA LEU A 41 -17.86 3.59 -12.08
C LEU A 41 -18.67 2.85 -11.03
N TYR A 42 -18.08 2.57 -9.87
CA TYR A 42 -18.78 1.93 -8.75
C TYR A 42 -19.92 2.82 -8.21
N ASP A 43 -19.66 4.12 -8.03
CA ASP A 43 -20.69 5.09 -7.61
C ASP A 43 -21.82 5.19 -8.66
N ILE A 44 -21.49 5.21 -9.96
CA ILE A 44 -22.46 5.21 -11.05
C ILE A 44 -23.31 3.93 -11.04
N ASN A 45 -22.67 2.75 -10.92
CA ASN A 45 -23.35 1.45 -10.97
C ASN A 45 -24.31 1.25 -9.78
N ARG A 46 -24.01 1.81 -8.60
CA ARG A 46 -24.94 1.83 -7.46
C ARG A 46 -26.10 2.83 -7.61
N GLY A 47 -26.33 3.36 -8.81
CA GLY A 47 -27.39 4.32 -9.09
C GLY A 47 -26.98 5.78 -8.86
N GLY A 48 -25.67 6.07 -8.90
CA GLY A 48 -25.12 7.42 -8.99
C GLY A 48 -25.75 8.40 -8.01
N SER A 49 -25.66 8.18 -6.70
CA SER A 49 -25.93 9.21 -5.66
C SER A 49 -27.21 10.07 -5.84
N TYR A 50 -28.26 9.62 -6.54
CA TYR A 50 -29.52 10.38 -6.49
C TYR A 50 -30.27 10.15 -5.17
N TYR A 51 -29.95 9.06 -4.45
CA TYR A 51 -30.61 8.68 -3.18
C TYR A 51 -29.67 8.30 -2.02
N GLY A 52 -28.37 8.12 -2.25
CA GLY A 52 -27.41 7.68 -1.22
C GLY A 52 -26.44 8.78 -0.80
N LYS A 53 -26.38 9.12 0.50
CA LYS A 53 -25.42 10.05 1.12
C LYS A 53 -23.96 9.53 1.17
N HIS A 54 -23.63 8.48 0.42
CA HIS A 54 -22.36 7.77 0.49
C HIS A 54 -21.73 7.68 -0.90
N THR A 55 -20.54 8.28 -1.04
CA THR A 55 -19.68 8.20 -2.22
C THR A 55 -18.43 7.39 -1.90
N SER A 56 -17.90 6.65 -2.87
CA SER A 56 -16.62 5.94 -2.75
C SER A 56 -15.40 6.88 -2.80
N ALA A 57 -15.59 8.19 -3.02
CA ALA A 57 -14.52 9.19 -3.00
C ALA A 57 -13.70 9.19 -1.69
N THR A 58 -14.32 8.81 -0.56
CA THR A 58 -13.63 8.69 0.73
C THR A 58 -12.70 7.47 0.80
N GLU A 59 -13.00 6.42 0.02
CA GLU A 59 -12.21 5.19 -0.04
C GLU A 59 -11.09 5.26 -1.09
N PHE A 60 -11.22 6.16 -2.08
CA PHE A 60 -10.24 6.36 -3.14
C PHE A 60 -8.80 6.51 -2.59
N SER A 61 -8.60 7.42 -1.63
CA SER A 61 -7.26 7.64 -1.04
C SER A 61 -6.76 6.45 -0.24
N ARG A 62 -7.65 5.63 0.34
CA ARG A 62 -7.28 4.40 1.03
C ARG A 62 -6.77 3.33 0.05
N TYR A 63 -7.44 3.16 -1.09
CA TYR A 63 -6.98 2.22 -2.12
C TYR A 63 -5.64 2.65 -2.71
N VAL A 64 -5.43 3.94 -2.92
CA VAL A 64 -4.13 4.48 -3.35
C VAL A 64 -3.06 4.24 -2.27
N LEU A 65 -3.40 4.39 -0.98
CA LEU A 65 -2.48 4.08 0.11
C LEU A 65 -2.08 2.60 0.10
N TRP A 66 -3.03 1.67 -0.07
CA TRP A 66 -2.73 0.23 -0.19
C TRP A 66 -1.79 -0.06 -1.36
N PHE A 67 -2.03 0.58 -2.50
CA PHE A 67 -1.14 0.47 -3.65
C PHE A 67 0.28 0.97 -3.31
N ILE A 68 0.42 2.12 -2.66
CA ILE A 68 1.73 2.67 -2.25
C ILE A 68 2.47 1.69 -1.32
N LEU A 69 1.78 1.11 -0.34
CA LEU A 69 2.38 0.15 0.60
C LEU A 69 2.82 -1.14 -0.10
N MET A 70 2.10 -1.57 -1.14
CA MET A 70 2.42 -2.77 -1.94
C MET A 70 3.37 -2.50 -3.12
N ALA A 71 3.62 -1.23 -3.47
CA ALA A 71 4.35 -0.83 -4.65
C ALA A 71 5.76 -1.43 -4.79
N PRO A 72 6.57 -1.60 -3.71
CA PRO A 72 7.88 -2.24 -3.80
C PRO A 72 7.80 -3.64 -4.44
N CYS A 73 6.81 -4.45 -4.06
CA CYS A 73 6.60 -5.80 -4.62
C CYS A 73 6.08 -5.79 -6.06
N LEU A 74 5.29 -4.79 -6.43
CA LEU A 74 4.58 -4.77 -7.70
C LEU A 74 5.43 -4.19 -8.84
N LEU A 75 6.15 -3.10 -8.53
CA LEU A 75 6.84 -2.28 -9.53
C LEU A 75 8.30 -2.69 -9.72
N GLU A 76 9.00 -3.10 -8.66
CA GLU A 76 10.39 -3.53 -8.81
C GLU A 76 10.50 -4.89 -9.51
N THR A 77 11.56 -5.04 -10.29
CA THR A 77 11.95 -6.34 -10.84
C THR A 77 12.91 -7.03 -9.87
N ASN A 78 12.89 -8.37 -9.83
CA ASN A 78 13.68 -9.11 -8.85
C ASN A 78 15.17 -8.92 -9.04
N PHE A 79 15.88 -8.86 -7.92
CA PHE A 79 17.29 -9.14 -7.88
C PHE A 79 17.55 -10.64 -8.13
N SER A 80 18.02 -10.97 -9.33
CA SER A 80 18.52 -12.32 -9.65
C SER A 80 19.89 -12.22 -10.31
N LYS A 81 20.75 -13.22 -10.09
CA LYS A 81 22.12 -13.26 -10.67
C LYS A 81 22.14 -13.07 -12.20
N HIS A 82 21.08 -13.46 -12.91
CA HIS A 82 20.99 -13.37 -14.37
C HIS A 82 20.29 -12.11 -14.89
N SER A 83 19.38 -11.50 -14.13
CA SER A 83 18.65 -10.26 -14.53
C SER A 83 19.29 -8.97 -14.02
N SER A 84 20.19 -9.06 -13.04
CA SER A 84 20.74 -7.93 -12.31
C SER A 84 22.25 -7.77 -12.49
N THR A 85 22.79 -8.22 -13.63
CA THR A 85 24.23 -8.09 -13.95
C THR A 85 24.68 -6.62 -13.86
N LEU A 86 23.90 -5.67 -14.41
CA LEU A 86 24.19 -4.24 -14.29
C LEU A 86 24.11 -3.72 -12.84
N ASP A 87 23.16 -4.21 -12.05
CA ASP A 87 22.99 -3.78 -10.66
C ASP A 87 24.06 -4.36 -9.72
N ILE A 88 24.63 -5.51 -10.05
CA ILE A 88 25.77 -6.10 -9.34
C ILE A 88 27.06 -5.38 -9.75
N LEU A 89 27.19 -5.00 -11.02
CA LEU A 89 28.37 -4.31 -11.56
C LEU A 89 28.45 -2.82 -11.19
N LEU A 90 27.33 -2.19 -10.82
CA LEU A 90 27.34 -0.83 -10.32
C LEU A 90 28.19 -0.73 -9.04
N PRO A 91 29.16 0.20 -8.97
CA PRO A 91 30.12 0.28 -7.86
C PRO A 91 29.50 0.78 -6.54
N ALA A 92 28.16 0.77 -6.40
CA ALA A 92 27.44 1.24 -5.23
C ALA A 92 27.40 0.20 -4.10
N SER A 93 27.46 0.66 -2.86
CA SER A 93 27.36 -0.21 -1.68
C SER A 93 25.94 -0.78 -1.51
N ALA A 94 25.82 -1.88 -0.76
CA ALA A 94 24.51 -2.43 -0.38
C ALA A 94 23.62 -1.39 0.31
N PHE A 95 24.24 -0.54 1.15
CA PHE A 95 23.56 0.54 1.84
C PHE A 95 23.02 1.62 0.90
N GLU A 96 23.80 2.03 -0.11
CA GLU A 96 23.34 3.02 -1.11
C GLU A 96 22.19 2.49 -1.95
N LYS A 97 22.24 1.22 -2.34
CA LYS A 97 21.16 0.56 -3.08
C LYS A 97 19.90 0.44 -2.22
N PHE A 98 20.04 0.09 -0.95
CA PHE A 98 18.93 0.08 0.00
C PHE A 98 18.34 1.48 0.17
N LEU A 99 19.18 2.51 0.34
CA LEU A 99 18.74 3.89 0.50
C LEU A 99 17.99 4.42 -0.74
N HIS A 100 18.44 4.06 -1.94
CA HIS A 100 17.75 4.38 -3.20
C HIS A 100 16.31 3.84 -3.19
N ILE A 101 16.14 2.56 -2.89
CA ILE A 101 14.82 1.90 -2.84
C ILE A 101 13.97 2.53 -1.72
N TRP A 102 14.58 2.76 -0.55
CA TRP A 102 13.90 3.36 0.59
C TRP A 102 13.37 4.77 0.26
N ILE A 103 14.20 5.66 -0.28
CA ILE A 103 13.79 7.01 -0.69
C ILE A 103 12.72 6.95 -1.78
N LYS A 104 12.89 6.07 -2.77
CA LYS A 104 11.95 5.93 -3.89
C LYS A 104 10.54 5.56 -3.41
N TYR A 105 10.40 4.57 -2.54
CA TYR A 105 9.08 4.05 -2.14
C TYR A 105 8.48 4.70 -0.89
N LEU A 106 9.30 5.23 0.02
CA LEU A 106 8.79 5.88 1.24
C LEU A 106 8.62 7.38 1.09
N LEU A 107 9.30 8.03 0.14
CA LEU A 107 9.23 9.48 -0.04
C LEU A 107 8.74 9.88 -1.44
N LEU A 108 9.44 9.46 -2.49
CA LEU A 108 9.17 9.94 -3.85
C LEU A 108 7.80 9.48 -4.36
N LEU A 109 7.52 8.18 -4.28
CA LEU A 109 6.26 7.60 -4.77
C LEU A 109 5.03 8.14 -4.02
N PRO A 110 4.99 8.18 -2.67
CA PRO A 110 3.85 8.72 -1.94
C PRO A 110 3.61 10.21 -2.23
N LEU A 111 4.68 11.00 -2.35
CA LEU A 111 4.58 12.42 -2.69
C LEU A 111 4.02 12.62 -4.10
N PHE A 112 4.50 11.85 -5.07
CA PHE A 112 3.97 11.86 -6.43
C PHE A 112 2.48 11.47 -6.49
N CYS A 113 2.10 10.38 -5.81
CA CYS A 113 0.70 9.95 -5.75
C CYS A 113 -0.19 11.01 -5.06
N SER A 114 0.30 11.67 -4.01
CA SER A 114 -0.43 12.77 -3.35
C SER A 114 -0.69 13.94 -4.30
N LEU A 115 0.32 14.35 -5.06
CA LEU A 115 0.19 15.40 -6.08
C LEU A 115 -0.80 14.99 -7.17
N LEU A 116 -0.78 13.72 -7.58
CA LEU A 116 -1.68 13.21 -8.60
C LEU A 116 -3.13 13.15 -8.11
N ILE A 117 -3.37 12.76 -6.86
CA ILE A 117 -4.70 12.86 -6.21
C ILE A 117 -5.18 14.33 -6.20
N ALA A 118 -4.31 15.26 -5.83
CA ALA A 118 -4.65 16.69 -5.82
C ALA A 118 -4.99 17.21 -7.23
N CYS A 119 -4.23 16.78 -8.25
CA CYS A 119 -4.49 17.10 -9.65
C CYS A 119 -5.84 16.55 -10.12
N LEU A 120 -6.12 15.25 -9.88
CA LEU A 120 -7.40 14.63 -10.21
C LEU A 120 -8.57 15.32 -9.51
N LYS A 121 -8.42 15.65 -8.23
CA LYS A 121 -9.42 16.42 -7.48
C LYS A 121 -9.71 17.78 -8.14
N GLY A 122 -8.66 18.50 -8.56
CA GLY A 122 -8.81 19.77 -9.27
C GLY A 122 -9.51 19.62 -10.62
N LEU A 123 -9.10 18.63 -11.43
CA LEU A 123 -9.70 18.34 -12.73
C LEU A 123 -11.19 17.99 -12.62
N LEU A 124 -11.54 17.11 -11.67
CA LEU A 124 -12.93 16.69 -11.46
C LEU A 124 -13.81 17.84 -10.96
N SER A 125 -13.27 18.71 -10.10
CA SER A 125 -13.96 19.92 -9.64
C SER A 125 -14.26 20.91 -10.77
N LEU A 126 -13.45 20.90 -11.84
CA LEU A 126 -13.60 21.79 -13.00
C LEU A 126 -14.41 21.16 -14.14
N SER A 127 -14.86 19.90 -14.00
CA SER A 127 -15.51 19.14 -15.09
C SER A 127 -16.92 19.62 -15.48
N GLY A 128 -17.51 20.54 -14.72
CA GLY A 128 -18.86 21.09 -14.96
C GLY A 128 -20.02 20.14 -14.65
N SER A 129 -19.76 18.88 -14.29
CA SER A 129 -20.77 17.91 -13.86
C SER A 129 -20.98 17.99 -12.34
N GLU A 130 -22.22 18.16 -11.89
CA GLU A 130 -22.56 18.20 -10.45
C GLU A 130 -22.09 16.94 -9.72
N PHE A 131 -22.25 15.77 -10.34
CA PHE A 131 -21.80 14.50 -9.78
C PHE A 131 -20.28 14.46 -9.59
N LEU A 132 -19.50 14.82 -10.61
CA LEU A 132 -18.03 14.78 -10.53
C LEU A 132 -17.50 15.85 -9.57
N GLN A 133 -18.16 17.00 -9.47
CA GLN A 133 -17.85 18.03 -8.46
C GLN A 133 -18.14 17.53 -7.05
N TYR A 134 -19.29 16.88 -6.83
CA TYR A 134 -19.61 16.25 -5.56
C TYR A 134 -18.58 15.19 -5.18
N PHE A 135 -18.22 14.29 -6.11
CA PHE A 135 -17.17 13.31 -5.91
C PHE A 135 -15.83 13.97 -5.53
N ALA A 136 -15.41 15.01 -6.27
CA ALA A 136 -14.17 15.72 -6.03
C ALA A 136 -14.07 16.36 -4.64
N THR A 137 -15.15 16.96 -4.14
CA THR A 137 -15.17 17.56 -2.80
C THR A 137 -14.97 16.53 -1.68
N HIS A 138 -15.43 15.30 -1.89
CA HIS A 138 -15.34 14.19 -0.94
C HIS A 138 -14.03 13.39 -1.05
N ILE A 139 -13.16 13.69 -2.03
CA ILE A 139 -11.79 13.16 -2.05
C ILE A 139 -11.02 13.76 -0.89
N THR A 140 -10.68 12.91 0.07
CA THR A 140 -9.84 13.25 1.22
C THR A 140 -8.40 12.79 0.98
N MET A 141 -7.43 13.60 1.41
CA MET A 141 -6.03 13.17 1.46
C MET A 141 -5.85 12.02 2.46
N PHE A 142 -4.74 11.29 2.35
CA PHE A 142 -4.44 10.12 3.18
C PHE A 142 -4.75 10.35 4.66
N ARG A 143 -5.84 9.74 5.13
CA ARG A 143 -6.26 9.79 6.53
C ARG A 143 -6.14 8.39 7.11
N ILE A 144 -5.17 8.22 7.99
CA ILE A 144 -4.92 6.98 8.71
C ILE A 144 -5.56 7.12 10.08
N HIS A 145 -6.56 6.29 10.36
CA HIS A 145 -7.13 6.18 11.71
C HIS A 145 -6.22 5.29 12.57
N ASN A 146 -6.17 5.55 13.87
CA ASN A 146 -5.35 4.77 14.80
C ASN A 146 -5.56 3.27 14.62
N THR A 147 -6.83 2.85 14.51
CA THR A 147 -7.24 1.47 14.27
C THR A 147 -6.61 0.79 13.07
N GLN A 148 -6.15 1.53 12.08
CA GLN A 148 -5.61 1.00 10.83
C GLN A 148 -4.08 1.00 10.79
N ILE A 149 -3.41 1.65 11.76
CA ILE A 149 -1.94 1.83 11.76
C ILE A 149 -1.23 0.47 11.71
N LEU A 150 -1.62 -0.47 12.57
CA LEU A 150 -0.99 -1.78 12.64
C LEU A 150 -1.15 -2.53 11.30
N THR A 151 -2.36 -2.51 10.73
CA THR A 151 -2.67 -3.14 9.44
C THR A 151 -1.80 -2.59 8.31
N TYR A 152 -1.66 -1.27 8.22
CA TYR A 152 -0.80 -0.65 7.20
C TYR A 152 0.67 -0.94 7.41
N VAL A 153 1.14 -0.99 8.66
CA VAL A 153 2.53 -1.33 8.96
C VAL A 153 2.82 -2.80 8.61
N ILE A 154 1.92 -3.73 8.92
CA ILE A 154 2.08 -5.15 8.55
C ILE A 154 2.05 -5.31 7.03
N LEU A 155 1.15 -4.61 6.33
CA LEU A 155 1.08 -4.62 4.87
C LEU A 155 2.38 -4.09 4.25
N HIS A 156 2.88 -2.95 4.73
CA HIS A 156 4.16 -2.41 4.29
C HIS A 156 5.30 -3.38 4.58
N ALA A 157 5.41 -3.90 5.80
CA ALA A 157 6.48 -4.80 6.21
C ALA A 157 6.50 -6.07 5.35
N SER A 158 5.35 -6.69 5.13
CA SER A 158 5.22 -7.90 4.31
C SER A 158 5.57 -7.65 2.84
N ALA A 159 5.11 -6.53 2.25
CA ALA A 159 5.46 -6.16 0.89
C ALA A 159 6.95 -5.78 0.75
N PHE A 160 7.47 -4.96 1.66
CA PHE A 160 8.84 -4.47 1.58
C PHE A 160 9.86 -5.60 1.77
N ILE A 161 9.64 -6.48 2.76
CA ILE A 161 10.45 -7.71 2.91
C ILE A 161 10.22 -8.65 1.74
N GLY A 162 8.98 -8.81 1.29
CA GLY A 162 8.59 -9.71 0.20
C GLY A 162 9.35 -9.42 -1.10
N TYR A 163 9.58 -8.15 -1.39
CA TYR A 163 10.40 -7.71 -2.52
C TYR A 163 11.85 -8.23 -2.44
N PHE A 164 12.49 -8.15 -1.26
CA PHE A 164 13.86 -8.62 -1.09
C PHE A 164 13.93 -10.15 -0.90
N ALA A 165 12.90 -10.80 -0.37
CA ALA A 165 12.90 -12.23 -0.09
C ALA A 165 12.51 -13.06 -1.32
N PHE A 166 11.38 -12.74 -1.95
CA PHE A 166 10.75 -13.59 -2.97
C PHE A 166 10.98 -13.07 -4.39
N SER A 167 10.80 -13.96 -5.37
CA SER A 167 10.70 -13.52 -6.76
C SER A 167 9.28 -13.02 -7.06
N ARG A 168 9.16 -11.84 -7.68
CA ARG A 168 7.96 -11.24 -8.32
C ARG A 168 7.07 -12.25 -9.02
N GLN A 169 7.64 -13.23 -9.75
CA GLN A 169 6.84 -14.26 -10.43
C GLN A 169 6.13 -15.19 -9.43
N VAL A 170 6.77 -15.54 -8.32
CA VAL A 170 6.15 -16.31 -7.25
C VAL A 170 5.11 -15.46 -6.51
N LEU A 171 5.40 -14.18 -6.26
CA LEU A 171 4.44 -13.25 -5.64
C LEU A 171 3.18 -13.05 -6.49
N LEU A 172 3.30 -12.84 -7.80
CA LEU A 172 2.16 -12.71 -8.72
C LEU A 172 1.35 -14.01 -8.84
N LYS A 173 2.02 -15.16 -8.82
CA LYS A 173 1.35 -16.48 -8.78
C LYS A 173 0.60 -16.69 -7.46
N SER A 174 1.19 -16.32 -6.33
CA SER A 174 0.50 -16.39 -5.03
C SER A 174 -0.66 -15.40 -4.95
N PHE A 175 -0.51 -14.19 -5.51
CA PHE A 175 -1.58 -13.20 -5.56
C PHE A 175 -2.76 -13.65 -6.41
N THR A 176 -2.51 -14.29 -7.55
CA THR A 176 -3.58 -14.86 -8.38
C THR A 176 -4.32 -16.00 -7.67
N ILE A 177 -3.61 -16.87 -6.95
CA ILE A 177 -4.23 -17.90 -6.09
C ILE A 177 -5.06 -17.24 -4.97
N PHE A 178 -4.54 -16.20 -4.34
CA PHE A 178 -5.24 -15.46 -3.29
C PHE A 178 -6.54 -14.80 -3.79
N VAL A 179 -6.49 -14.09 -4.92
CA VAL A 179 -7.69 -13.51 -5.57
C VAL A 179 -8.69 -14.61 -5.93
N GLY A 180 -8.21 -15.76 -6.45
CA GLY A 180 -9.04 -16.93 -6.70
C GLY A 180 -9.73 -17.43 -5.43
N SER A 181 -9.00 -17.53 -4.31
CA SER A 181 -9.57 -17.98 -3.04
C SER A 181 -10.61 -17.01 -2.47
N ILE A 182 -10.38 -15.69 -2.56
CA ILE A 182 -11.38 -14.68 -2.17
C ILE A 182 -12.63 -14.79 -3.04
N ALA A 183 -12.49 -14.93 -4.37
CA ALA A 183 -13.62 -15.09 -5.27
C ALA A 183 -14.46 -16.33 -4.91
N VAL A 184 -13.81 -17.44 -4.56
CA VAL A 184 -14.48 -18.66 -4.07
C VAL A 184 -15.19 -18.38 -2.74
N CYS A 185 -14.53 -17.75 -1.76
CA CYS A 185 -15.16 -17.40 -0.48
C CYS A 185 -16.37 -16.48 -0.66
N ILE A 186 -16.29 -15.46 -1.53
CA ILE A 186 -17.43 -14.60 -1.87
C ILE A 186 -18.54 -15.41 -2.52
N GLY A 187 -18.22 -16.33 -3.43
CA GLY A 187 -19.17 -17.26 -4.04
C GLY A 187 -19.90 -18.13 -3.01
N ILE A 188 -19.16 -18.68 -2.04
CA ILE A 188 -19.72 -19.48 -0.94
C ILE A 188 -20.63 -18.60 -0.07
N VAL A 189 -20.18 -17.41 0.33
CA VAL A 189 -20.98 -16.50 1.17
C VAL A 189 -22.26 -16.06 0.47
N THR A 190 -22.18 -15.70 -0.81
CA THR A 190 -23.36 -15.30 -1.61
C THR A 190 -24.33 -16.45 -1.81
N PHE A 191 -23.83 -17.66 -2.04
CA PHE A 191 -24.64 -18.87 -2.10
C PHE A 191 -25.33 -19.17 -0.76
N VAL A 192 -24.60 -19.14 0.35
CA VAL A 192 -25.17 -19.35 1.70
C VAL A 192 -26.19 -18.26 2.03
N ALA A 193 -25.90 -16.99 1.72
CA ALA A 193 -26.82 -15.88 1.92
C ALA A 193 -28.12 -16.03 1.10
N SER A 194 -28.06 -16.61 -0.11
CA SER A 194 -29.25 -16.89 -0.92
C SER A 194 -30.16 -17.98 -0.36
N LEU A 195 -29.63 -18.81 0.55
CA LEU A 195 -30.36 -19.90 1.22
C LEU A 195 -30.86 -19.50 2.62
N MET A 196 -30.44 -18.35 3.15
CA MET A 196 -30.85 -17.87 4.47
C MET A 196 -32.09 -16.97 4.37
N PRO A 197 -33.10 -17.14 5.25
CA PRO A 197 -34.20 -16.19 5.34
C PRO A 197 -33.70 -14.82 5.85
N GLU A 198 -34.33 -13.72 5.40
CA GLU A 198 -33.94 -12.34 5.74
C GLU A 198 -34.01 -12.09 7.25
N ALA A 199 -32.88 -12.25 7.94
CA ALA A 199 -32.67 -11.78 9.31
C ALA A 199 -31.53 -10.75 9.31
N ARG A 200 -31.72 -9.66 10.05
CA ARG A 200 -30.75 -8.55 10.16
C ARG A 200 -29.39 -9.06 10.60
N ALA A 201 -28.38 -8.85 9.75
CA ALA A 201 -26.99 -9.19 9.97
C ALA A 201 -26.29 -8.11 10.81
N ASP A 202 -26.78 -7.84 12.02
CA ASP A 202 -26.13 -6.90 12.92
C ASP A 202 -25.02 -7.62 13.70
N GLY A 203 -23.75 -7.31 13.38
CA GLY A 203 -22.67 -7.33 14.38
C GLY A 203 -21.68 -8.50 14.38
N TYR A 204 -21.68 -9.39 13.40
CA TYR A 204 -20.84 -10.59 13.46
C TYR A 204 -20.04 -10.77 12.16
N TRP A 205 -18.73 -10.44 12.20
CA TRP A 205 -17.61 -11.25 11.66
C TRP A 205 -16.39 -10.50 11.10
N MET A 206 -16.41 -9.18 10.86
CA MET A 206 -15.28 -8.53 10.14
C MET A 206 -14.52 -7.41 10.87
N ASP A 207 -14.93 -6.99 12.06
CA ASP A 207 -14.23 -5.88 12.74
C ASP A 207 -12.92 -6.28 13.44
N ASN A 208 -12.65 -7.57 13.67
CA ASN A 208 -11.60 -8.00 14.61
C ASN A 208 -10.24 -8.40 14.01
N ILE A 209 -10.08 -8.42 12.68
CA ILE A 209 -8.82 -8.90 12.07
C ILE A 209 -7.87 -7.73 11.69
N ALA A 210 -8.35 -6.49 11.73
CA ALA A 210 -7.58 -5.35 11.21
C ALA A 210 -7.79 -4.01 11.95
N THR A 211 -8.36 -4.03 13.16
CA THR A 211 -8.63 -2.80 13.94
C THR A 211 -7.80 -2.73 15.22
N TRP A 212 -7.65 -1.51 15.79
CA TRP A 212 -7.07 -1.29 17.11
C TRP A 212 -7.78 -2.22 18.09
N PRO A 213 -7.08 -2.94 18.97
CA PRO A 213 -7.77 -3.72 19.98
C PRO A 213 -8.54 -2.77 20.89
N HIS A 214 -9.86 -2.70 20.68
CA HIS A 214 -10.79 -2.15 21.64
C HIS A 214 -10.99 -3.23 22.71
N THR A 215 -10.44 -3.01 23.90
CA THR A 215 -10.73 -3.90 25.03
C THR A 215 -12.20 -3.72 25.40
N SER A 216 -12.98 -4.79 25.27
CA SER A 216 -14.41 -4.83 25.59
C SER A 216 -14.72 -4.87 27.10
N TYR A 217 -13.72 -4.66 27.95
CA TYR A 217 -13.83 -4.65 29.40
C TYR A 217 -13.00 -3.49 30.02
N PRO A 218 -13.43 -2.94 31.17
CA PRO A 218 -12.75 -1.82 31.81
C PRO A 218 -11.35 -2.24 32.30
N LEU A 219 -10.35 -1.43 31.95
CA LEU A 219 -8.96 -1.58 32.40
C LEU A 219 -8.67 -0.63 33.56
N SER A 220 -7.75 -1.01 34.46
CA SER A 220 -7.16 -0.07 35.40
C SER A 220 -6.31 0.97 34.66
N ALA A 221 -6.12 2.17 35.23
CA ALA A 221 -5.34 3.24 34.60
C ALA A 221 -3.92 2.79 34.21
N GLY A 222 -3.28 1.96 35.04
CA GLY A 222 -1.96 1.37 34.75
C GLY A 222 -2.00 0.39 33.58
N ALA A 223 -3.01 -0.49 33.52
CA ALA A 223 -3.16 -1.43 32.40
C ALA A 223 -3.48 -0.70 31.08
N GLN A 224 -4.30 0.35 31.12
CA GLN A 224 -4.59 1.17 29.95
C GLN A 224 -3.34 1.90 29.42
N ALA A 225 -2.47 2.40 30.31
CA ALA A 225 -1.20 3.01 29.94
C ALA A 225 -0.27 2.01 29.23
N ILE A 226 -0.16 0.78 29.74
CA ILE A 226 0.64 -0.30 29.14
C ILE A 226 0.09 -0.66 27.75
N VAL A 227 -1.22 -0.87 27.62
CA VAL A 227 -1.86 -1.19 26.33
C VAL A 227 -1.64 -0.07 25.31
N THR A 228 -1.76 1.19 25.75
CA THR A 228 -1.50 2.35 24.88
C THR A 228 -0.04 2.37 24.41
N PHE A 229 0.92 2.15 25.31
CA PHE A 229 2.34 2.05 24.95
C PHE A 229 2.57 0.93 23.92
N CYS A 230 2.06 -0.28 24.17
CA CYS A 230 2.22 -1.41 23.25
C CYS A 230 1.61 -1.14 21.88
N ASN A 231 0.45 -0.47 21.82
CA ASN A 231 -0.21 -0.13 20.56
C ASN A 231 0.60 0.84 19.69
N TYR A 232 1.44 1.69 20.28
CA TYR A 232 2.37 2.53 19.53
C TYR A 232 3.73 1.86 19.29
N ALA A 233 4.24 1.11 20.28
CA ALA A 233 5.53 0.46 20.19
C ALA A 233 5.54 -0.68 19.16
N ALA A 234 4.48 -1.48 19.07
CA ALA A 234 4.41 -2.62 18.17
C ALA A 234 4.50 -2.22 16.68
N PRO A 235 3.72 -1.26 16.16
CA PRO A 235 3.88 -0.78 14.79
C PRO A 235 5.29 -0.24 14.50
N ILE A 236 5.86 0.56 15.42
CA ILE A 236 7.22 1.10 15.25
C ILE A 236 8.25 -0.04 15.16
N SER A 237 8.12 -1.03 16.03
CA SER A 237 9.03 -2.19 16.09
C SER A 237 8.95 -3.04 14.83
N VAL A 238 7.75 -3.31 14.33
CA VAL A 238 7.52 -4.06 13.08
C VAL A 238 8.12 -3.30 11.89
N LEU A 239 7.91 -1.98 11.82
CA LEU A 239 8.44 -1.14 10.75
C LEU A 239 9.98 -1.14 10.74
N LEU A 240 10.61 -0.83 11.87
CA LEU A 240 12.08 -0.81 12.00
C LEU A 240 12.69 -2.20 11.77
N GLY A 241 12.07 -3.25 12.33
CA GLY A 241 12.46 -4.63 12.10
C GLY A 241 12.41 -4.99 10.62
N SER A 242 11.33 -4.59 9.91
CA SER A 242 11.20 -4.87 8.48
C SER A 242 12.28 -4.20 7.63
N TRP A 243 12.68 -2.96 7.96
CA TRP A 243 13.75 -2.26 7.27
C TRP A 243 15.12 -2.90 7.54
N ALA A 244 15.40 -3.26 8.80
CA ALA A 244 16.63 -3.94 9.17
C ALA A 244 16.75 -5.31 8.47
N SER A 245 15.70 -6.13 8.52
CA SER A 245 15.66 -7.44 7.84
C SER A 245 15.85 -7.29 6.32
N SER A 246 15.18 -6.33 5.70
CA SER A 246 15.29 -6.06 4.27
C SER A 246 16.72 -5.66 3.85
N TYR A 247 17.38 -4.84 4.66
CA TYR A 247 18.77 -4.46 4.43
C TYR A 247 19.72 -5.67 4.50
N PHE A 248 19.57 -6.53 5.52
CA PHE A 248 20.41 -7.74 5.64
C PHE A 248 20.16 -8.75 4.52
N LEU A 249 18.90 -8.95 4.11
CA LEU A 249 18.55 -9.78 2.95
C LEU A 249 19.17 -9.27 1.65
N LEU A 250 19.14 -7.94 1.42
CA LEU A 250 19.79 -7.34 0.26
C LEU A 250 21.31 -7.57 0.29
N LYS A 251 21.93 -7.39 1.47
CA LYS A 251 23.36 -7.61 1.66
C LYS A 251 23.74 -9.06 1.38
N GLU A 252 22.96 -10.03 1.87
CA GLU A 252 23.18 -11.46 1.63
C GLU A 252 23.11 -11.80 0.14
N LYS A 253 22.13 -11.27 -0.59
CA LYS A 253 21.99 -11.50 -2.05
C LYS A 253 23.10 -10.89 -2.91
N GLN A 254 23.89 -9.97 -2.36
CA GLN A 254 25.00 -9.30 -3.07
C GLN A 254 26.37 -9.95 -2.81
N LEU A 255 26.45 -10.86 -1.83
CA LEU A 255 27.63 -11.68 -1.55
C LEU A 255 27.66 -12.91 -2.47
#